data_AF-A0A496BEZ2-F1
#
_entry.id   AF-A0A496BEZ2-F1
#
_cell.length_a   1.000
_cell.length_b   1.000
_cell.length_c   1.000
_cell.angle_alpha   90.00
_cell.angle_beta   90.00
_cell.angle_gamma   90.00
#
_symmetry.space_group_name_H-M   'P 1'
#
loop_
_entity.id
_entity.type
_entity.pdbx_description
1 polymer ?
#
loop_
_entity_poly.entity_id
_entity_poly.type
_entity_poly.pdbx_seq_one_letter_code
_entity_poly.pdbx_strand_id
1 'polypeptide(L)'
;MIYFFPGLQVSRFPVRCLQAFSILLFFIASTTLFGDVYRIKKGDTLLIAVVGQPEYTHSVQVREDGKINYFGGDFDVAGQTVMAVNHLIREFLVRDNHVSNPIVMVSPVLQENGVFVGGAVKAPGRYAISPETDIGLYRAIALAGGMAENADRQGVQLIRTDEAQNVETYDLSTNHPYKDIRVSVNDLVFVMPLSLVEVQGQVQTPGKLFIRGEIGISQALARAGGPTQEADLTALVKVAKDGTLTEFNRAEQFWKPSENNSPSPSLSDGDVLYVPNVFKVEPIYVTGYVRNPGAQRVRGPLNLSQAVALAGGFEVSANREEVIIHRRDGMTEEVLLVSDTAEGTTPPKILLYPGDILEIKKKFEVNWGLVSTFAYIIIGGVGIIIQLAQ
;
A
#
# COMPACT_ATOMS: atom_id res chain seq x y z
N MET A 1 79.55 46.83 35.09
CA MET A 1 78.66 47.06 36.24
C MET A 1 78.44 45.71 36.89
N ILE A 2 78.96 45.56 38.11
CA ILE A 2 79.06 44.32 38.88
C ILE A 2 77.72 44.04 39.56
N TYR A 3 77.27 42.78 39.58
CA TYR A 3 76.59 42.22 40.77
C TYR A 3 76.98 40.74 40.99
N PHE A 4 77.36 40.48 42.23
CA PHE A 4 77.83 39.27 42.91
C PHE A 4 76.69 38.24 43.11
N PHE A 5 76.87 36.93 42.77
CA PHE A 5 77.04 35.74 43.66
C PHE A 5 75.78 35.28 44.48
N PRO A 6 75.71 34.07 45.10
CA PRO A 6 75.90 32.66 44.67
C PRO A 6 74.66 31.75 44.93
N GLY A 7 74.72 30.52 44.38
CA GLY A 7 74.47 29.31 45.20
C GLY A 7 73.13 28.58 45.06
N LEU A 8 73.14 27.40 44.44
CA LEU A 8 72.73 26.16 45.13
C LEU A 8 73.18 24.91 44.34
N GLN A 9 73.38 23.84 45.10
CA GLN A 9 74.12 22.64 44.77
C GLN A 9 73.39 21.64 43.86
N VAL A 10 74.22 20.95 43.07
CA VAL A 10 74.21 19.51 42.72
C VAL A 10 72.99 18.69 43.21
N SER A 11 72.20 18.17 42.28
CA SER A 11 71.64 16.82 42.44
C SER A 11 71.45 16.13 41.09
N ARG A 12 71.96 14.91 41.03
CA ARG A 12 72.03 13.98 39.90
C ARG A 12 70.67 13.79 39.20
N PHE A 13 70.58 14.14 37.91
CA PHE A 13 69.52 13.67 37.03
C PHE A 13 69.91 12.33 36.40
N PRO A 14 69.05 11.30 36.42
CA PRO A 14 69.40 9.96 35.98
C PRO A 14 69.40 9.87 34.45
N VAL A 15 70.44 9.23 33.91
CA VAL A 15 70.73 8.91 32.50
C VAL A 15 69.65 8.00 31.85
N ARG A 16 68.49 7.80 32.48
CA ARG A 16 67.40 6.92 32.01
C ARG A 16 66.45 7.56 30.99
N CYS A 17 66.40 8.89 30.85
CA CYS A 17 65.55 9.53 29.84
C CYS A 17 66.13 9.49 28.42
N LEU A 18 67.46 9.40 28.26
CA LEU A 18 68.08 9.39 26.92
C LEU A 18 68.00 8.02 26.24
N GLN A 19 67.93 6.92 27.01
CA GLN A 19 67.72 5.57 26.48
C GLN A 19 66.26 5.30 26.09
N ALA A 20 65.28 5.93 26.75
CA ALA A 20 63.87 5.79 26.40
C ALA A 20 63.54 6.46 25.05
N PHE A 21 64.21 7.57 24.71
CA PHE A 21 64.01 8.24 23.42
C PHE A 21 64.68 7.49 22.25
N SER A 22 65.79 6.81 22.51
CA SER A 22 66.48 5.97 21.50
C SER A 22 65.76 4.64 21.22
N ILE A 23 64.98 4.11 22.15
CA ILE A 23 64.17 2.88 21.94
C ILE A 23 62.83 3.23 21.26
N LEU A 24 62.29 4.43 21.49
CA LEU A 24 61.09 4.91 20.78
C LEU A 24 61.37 5.20 19.29
N LEU A 25 62.60 5.64 18.95
CA LEU A 25 63.01 5.87 17.56
C LEU A 25 63.34 4.58 16.78
N PHE A 26 63.59 3.47 17.49
CA PHE A 26 63.87 2.16 16.87
C PHE A 26 62.62 1.29 16.68
N PHE A 27 61.48 1.66 17.26
CA PHE A 27 60.19 0.96 17.08
C PHE A 27 59.33 1.53 15.93
N ILE A 28 59.79 2.60 15.27
CA ILE A 28 59.14 3.17 14.07
C ILE A 28 59.63 2.48 12.78
N ALA A 29 60.64 1.60 12.87
CA ALA A 29 61.03 0.77 11.74
C ALA A 29 60.17 -0.49 11.67
N SER A 30 59.37 -0.60 10.61
CA SER A 30 58.68 -1.81 10.11
C SER A 30 57.23 -2.02 10.53
N THR A 31 56.36 -1.03 10.37
CA THR A 31 55.05 -1.36 9.81
C THR A 31 55.21 -1.42 8.29
N THR A 32 55.56 -2.59 7.78
CA THR A 32 55.21 -2.93 6.40
C THR A 32 53.69 -2.91 6.33
N LEU A 33 53.14 -1.76 5.95
CA LEU A 33 51.86 -1.67 5.27
C LEU A 33 51.99 -2.52 4.00
N PHE A 34 51.78 -3.82 4.12
CA PHE A 34 51.36 -4.64 2.99
C PHE A 34 49.94 -4.17 2.65
N GLY A 35 49.85 -3.05 1.93
CA GLY A 35 48.70 -2.83 1.09
C GLY A 35 48.72 -3.96 0.07
N ASP A 36 47.66 -4.75 0.02
CA ASP A 36 47.50 -5.79 -0.98
C ASP A 36 47.59 -5.13 -2.37
N VAL A 37 48.76 -5.20 -2.99
CA VAL A 37 48.98 -4.69 -4.34
C VAL A 37 48.18 -5.58 -5.26
N TYR A 38 47.19 -5.00 -5.94
CA TYR A 38 46.35 -5.74 -6.88
C TYR A 38 47.22 -6.49 -7.90
N ARG A 39 46.99 -7.80 -7.97
CA ARG A 39 47.61 -8.68 -8.96
C ARG A 39 46.55 -9.07 -9.98
N ILE A 40 46.90 -8.89 -11.24
CA ILE A 40 46.04 -9.17 -12.38
C ILE A 40 45.72 -10.66 -12.42
N LYS A 41 44.44 -10.99 -12.64
CA LYS A 41 43.94 -12.37 -12.73
C LYS A 41 43.52 -12.70 -14.15
N LYS A 42 43.39 -13.99 -14.42
CA LYS A 42 42.80 -14.49 -15.68
C LYS A 42 41.35 -14.01 -15.76
N GLY A 43 40.89 -13.62 -16.95
CA GLY A 43 39.55 -13.06 -17.17
C GLY A 43 39.42 -11.56 -16.88
N ASP A 44 40.39 -10.93 -16.21
CA ASP A 44 40.39 -9.48 -16.02
C ASP A 44 40.35 -8.76 -17.37
N THR A 45 39.66 -7.63 -17.42
CA THR A 45 39.77 -6.70 -18.54
C THR A 45 40.68 -5.55 -18.12
N LEU A 46 41.69 -5.22 -18.91
CA LEU A 46 42.61 -4.12 -18.66
C LEU A 46 42.37 -3.02 -19.69
N LEU A 47 42.14 -1.80 -19.21
CA LEU A 47 42.22 -0.59 -20.02
C LEU A 47 43.68 -0.15 -20.05
N ILE A 48 44.28 -0.20 -21.23
CA ILE A 48 45.61 0.33 -21.49
C ILE A 48 45.41 1.65 -22.21
N ALA A 49 45.71 2.76 -21.55
CA ALA A 49 45.63 4.10 -22.10
C ALA A 49 47.02 4.68 -22.29
N VAL A 50 47.27 5.24 -23.48
CA VAL A 50 48.52 5.97 -23.78
C VAL A 50 48.19 7.45 -23.88
N VAL A 51 48.67 8.24 -22.93
CA VAL A 51 48.31 9.65 -22.82
C VAL A 51 48.75 10.41 -24.07
N GLY A 52 47.81 11.12 -24.69
CA GLY A 52 48.03 11.89 -25.91
C GLY A 52 48.04 11.07 -27.20
N GLN A 53 47.85 9.74 -27.13
CA GLN A 53 47.83 8.84 -28.27
C GLN A 53 46.61 7.90 -28.20
N PRO A 54 45.40 8.39 -28.52
CA PRO A 54 44.17 7.61 -28.42
C PRO A 54 44.18 6.35 -29.29
N GLU A 55 44.92 6.34 -30.40
CA GLU A 55 45.07 5.20 -31.30
C GLU A 55 45.69 3.97 -30.61
N TYR A 56 46.44 4.16 -29.51
CA TYR A 56 47.00 3.09 -28.70
C TYR A 56 46.19 2.80 -27.43
N THR A 57 45.07 3.49 -27.21
CA THR A 57 44.22 3.26 -26.03
C THR A 57 43.23 2.14 -26.32
N HIS A 58 43.40 0.96 -25.72
CA HIS A 58 42.58 -0.22 -25.98
C HIS A 58 42.20 -0.95 -24.68
N SER A 59 41.03 -1.58 -24.70
CA SER A 59 40.58 -2.51 -23.66
C SER A 59 40.90 -3.94 -24.10
N VAL A 60 41.67 -4.67 -23.28
CA VAL A 60 42.13 -6.03 -23.59
C VAL A 60 41.76 -7.00 -22.48
N GLN A 61 41.32 -8.20 -22.82
CA GLN A 61 40.97 -9.24 -21.85
C GLN A 61 42.15 -10.19 -21.61
N VAL A 62 42.42 -10.52 -20.35
CA VAL A 62 43.41 -11.53 -19.96
C VAL A 62 42.84 -12.91 -20.30
N ARG A 63 43.46 -13.58 -21.27
CA ARG A 63 43.07 -14.92 -21.74
C ARG A 63 43.35 -15.99 -20.68
N GLU A 64 42.80 -17.19 -20.89
CA GLU A 64 42.99 -18.36 -20.01
C GLU A 64 44.45 -18.81 -19.86
N ASP A 65 45.29 -18.53 -20.86
CA ASP A 65 46.74 -18.76 -20.82
C ASP A 65 47.49 -17.74 -19.95
N GLY A 66 46.79 -16.74 -19.38
CA GLY A 66 47.37 -15.68 -18.54
C GLY A 66 47.93 -14.50 -19.32
N LYS A 67 47.74 -14.47 -20.64
CA LYS A 67 48.30 -13.44 -21.53
C LYS A 67 47.25 -12.46 -22.04
N ILE A 68 47.71 -11.28 -22.46
CA ILE A 68 46.93 -10.33 -23.27
C ILE A 68 47.56 -10.20 -24.65
N ASN A 69 46.74 -9.98 -25.66
CA ASN A 69 47.20 -9.51 -26.96
C ASN A 69 46.99 -7.98 -27.04
N TYR A 70 48.06 -7.24 -27.34
CA TYR A 70 48.01 -5.79 -27.48
C TYR A 70 48.90 -5.40 -28.67
N PHE A 71 48.28 -4.87 -29.73
CA PHE A 71 48.94 -4.49 -30.99
C PHE A 71 49.84 -5.60 -31.59
N GLY A 72 49.36 -6.85 -31.57
CA GLY A 72 50.10 -7.98 -32.13
C GLY A 72 51.20 -8.55 -31.23
N GLY A 73 51.47 -7.91 -30.09
CA GLY A 73 52.31 -8.47 -29.02
C GLY A 73 51.49 -9.31 -28.03
N ASP A 74 52.05 -10.44 -27.58
CA ASP A 74 51.49 -11.27 -26.52
C ASP A 74 52.28 -11.06 -25.21
N PHE A 75 51.61 -10.60 -24.15
CA PHE A 75 52.24 -10.26 -22.87
C PHE A 75 51.70 -11.13 -21.75
N ASP A 76 52.60 -11.73 -20.96
CA ASP A 76 52.24 -12.45 -19.73
C ASP A 76 51.93 -11.45 -18.61
N VAL A 77 50.69 -11.44 -18.14
CA VAL A 77 50.21 -10.43 -17.18
C VAL A 77 49.57 -11.03 -15.94
N ALA A 78 49.17 -12.31 -15.97
CA ALA A 78 48.57 -12.97 -14.82
C ALA A 78 49.56 -13.05 -13.64
N GLY A 79 49.10 -12.71 -12.43
CA GLY A 79 49.90 -12.66 -11.22
C GLY A 79 50.82 -11.42 -11.10
N GLN A 80 50.96 -10.63 -12.16
CA GLN A 80 51.73 -9.39 -12.15
C GLN A 80 50.93 -8.22 -11.57
N THR A 81 51.65 -7.19 -11.14
CA THR A 81 51.03 -5.94 -10.70
C THR A 81 50.75 -5.05 -11.90
N VAL A 82 49.76 -4.16 -11.76
CA VAL A 82 49.42 -3.16 -12.80
C VAL A 82 50.64 -2.33 -13.21
N MET A 83 51.52 -2.01 -12.25
CA MET A 83 52.75 -1.26 -12.49
C MET A 83 53.77 -2.06 -13.33
N ALA A 84 53.90 -3.37 -13.10
CA ALA A 84 54.78 -4.22 -13.88
C ALA A 84 54.31 -4.32 -15.34
N VAL A 85 52.99 -4.48 -15.54
CA VAL A 85 52.40 -4.52 -16.90
C VAL A 85 52.54 -3.17 -17.61
N ASN A 86 52.37 -2.05 -16.90
CA ASN A 86 52.64 -0.72 -17.45
C ASN A 86 54.06 -0.62 -18.02
N HIS A 87 55.06 -1.06 -17.26
CA HIS A 87 56.45 -1.06 -17.72
C HIS A 87 56.66 -1.91 -18.98
N LEU A 88 56.12 -3.14 -18.99
CA LEU A 88 56.23 -4.05 -20.13
C LEU A 88 55.65 -3.44 -21.42
N ILE A 89 54.46 -2.84 -21.33
CA ILE A 89 53.81 -2.21 -22.49
C ILE A 89 54.57 -0.96 -22.93
N ARG A 90 55.10 -0.16 -21.99
CA ARG A 90 55.91 1.01 -22.31
C ARG A 90 57.16 0.62 -23.10
N GLU A 91 57.88 -0.42 -22.67
CA GLU A 91 59.08 -0.90 -23.35
C GLU A 91 58.76 -1.42 -24.75
N PHE A 92 57.65 -2.14 -24.92
CA PHE A 92 57.20 -2.63 -26.22
C PHE A 92 56.93 -1.49 -27.21
N LEU A 93 56.18 -0.46 -26.79
CA LEU A 93 55.84 0.68 -27.65
C LEU A 93 57.07 1.48 -28.11
N VAL A 94 58.11 1.56 -27.28
CA VAL A 94 59.38 2.19 -27.65
C VAL A 94 60.19 1.29 -28.59
N ARG A 95 60.31 0.00 -28.27
CA ARG A 95 61.14 -0.97 -29.01
C ARG A 95 60.66 -1.19 -30.45
N ASP A 96 59.35 -1.34 -30.64
CA ASP A 96 58.75 -1.54 -31.96
C ASP A 96 58.52 -0.21 -32.71
N ASN A 97 59.09 0.89 -32.20
CA ASN A 97 59.07 2.23 -32.81
C ASN A 97 57.64 2.77 -33.04
N HIS A 98 56.71 2.43 -32.15
CA HIS A 98 55.34 2.93 -32.16
C HIS A 98 55.26 4.34 -31.53
N VAL A 99 55.85 4.53 -30.35
CA VAL A 99 55.82 5.81 -29.61
C VAL A 99 57.15 6.02 -28.89
N SER A 100 57.80 7.19 -29.08
CA SER A 100 59.15 7.43 -28.54
C SER A 100 59.20 7.69 -27.03
N ASN A 101 58.14 8.26 -26.43
CA ASN A 101 58.07 8.49 -24.98
C ASN A 101 56.62 8.34 -24.45
N PRO A 102 56.07 7.12 -24.46
CA PRO A 102 54.68 6.92 -24.06
C PRO A 102 54.52 7.03 -22.54
N ILE A 103 53.48 7.77 -22.12
CA ILE A 103 52.96 7.68 -20.76
C ILE A 103 51.82 6.68 -20.80
N VAL A 104 52.10 5.45 -20.36
CA VAL A 104 51.12 4.36 -20.32
C VAL A 104 50.44 4.35 -18.96
N MET A 105 49.13 4.20 -18.96
CA MET A 105 48.31 3.93 -17.79
C MET A 105 47.60 2.61 -18.02
N VAL A 106 47.79 1.67 -17.10
CA VAL A 106 47.05 0.42 -17.08
C VAL A 106 46.09 0.51 -15.92
N SER A 107 44.82 0.21 -16.16
CA SER A 107 43.82 0.10 -15.10
C SER A 107 43.01 -1.17 -15.34
N PRO A 108 42.78 -2.01 -14.33
CA PRO A 108 41.76 -3.03 -14.45
C PRO A 108 40.41 -2.34 -14.66
N VAL A 109 39.72 -2.70 -15.73
CA VAL A 109 38.30 -2.45 -15.91
C VAL A 109 37.61 -3.50 -15.07
N LEU A 110 37.15 -3.09 -13.90
CA LEU A 110 36.26 -3.92 -13.10
C LEU A 110 34.96 -4.03 -13.91
N GLN A 111 34.81 -5.11 -14.69
CA GLN A 111 33.47 -5.59 -14.98
C GLN A 111 32.86 -5.79 -13.60
N GLU A 112 31.79 -5.08 -13.27
CA GLU A 112 31.12 -5.21 -11.98
C GLU A 112 30.45 -6.58 -11.94
N ASN A 113 31.23 -7.65 -11.87
CA ASN A 113 30.75 -9.01 -11.75
C ASN A 113 29.91 -9.08 -10.48
N GLY A 114 28.62 -9.22 -10.68
CA GLY A 114 27.65 -8.99 -9.64
C GLY A 114 26.31 -9.60 -10.01
N VAL A 115 25.57 -9.94 -8.97
CA VAL A 115 24.15 -10.26 -9.09
C VAL A 115 23.37 -8.95 -9.09
N PHE A 116 22.37 -8.84 -9.95
CA PHE A 116 21.40 -7.75 -9.82
C PHE A 116 20.27 -8.20 -8.92
N VAL A 117 20.00 -7.44 -7.86
CA VAL A 117 18.87 -7.69 -6.95
C VAL A 117 17.88 -6.55 -7.09
N GLY A 118 16.67 -6.85 -7.55
CA GLY A 118 15.64 -5.87 -7.88
C GLY A 118 14.27 -6.21 -7.29
N GLY A 119 13.32 -5.28 -7.49
CA GLY A 119 11.95 -5.42 -7.00
C GLY A 119 11.77 -4.95 -5.55
N ALA A 120 10.94 -5.66 -4.79
CA ALA A 120 10.57 -5.33 -3.41
C ALA A 120 11.65 -5.73 -2.38
N VAL A 121 12.83 -5.12 -2.51
CA VAL A 121 13.95 -5.22 -1.56
C VAL A 121 14.29 -3.83 -1.00
N LYS A 122 15.00 -3.74 0.13
CA LYS A 122 15.30 -2.44 0.77
C LYS A 122 16.26 -1.58 -0.04
N ALA A 123 17.25 -2.19 -0.69
CA ALA A 123 18.20 -1.51 -1.55
C ALA A 123 18.34 -2.27 -2.87
N PRO A 124 17.54 -1.94 -3.91
CA PRO A 124 17.72 -2.51 -5.23
C PRO A 124 19.06 -2.07 -5.85
N GLY A 125 19.74 -2.95 -6.57
CA GLY A 125 21.00 -2.61 -7.22
C GLY A 125 21.84 -3.82 -7.62
N ARG A 126 23.04 -3.52 -8.14
CA ARG A 126 24.06 -4.52 -8.46
C ARG A 126 24.96 -4.74 -7.25
N TYR A 127 25.17 -6.01 -6.90
CA TYR A 127 25.97 -6.43 -5.77
C TYR A 127 27.13 -7.27 -6.27
N ALA A 128 28.36 -6.79 -6.04
CA ALA A 128 29.57 -7.46 -6.48
C ALA A 128 29.70 -8.84 -5.81
N ILE A 129 29.96 -9.86 -6.62
CA ILE A 129 30.26 -11.23 -6.18
C ILE A 129 31.51 -11.73 -6.90
N SER A 130 32.25 -12.64 -6.26
CA SER A 130 33.43 -13.23 -6.90
C SER A 130 33.01 -14.06 -8.11
N PRO A 131 33.66 -13.92 -9.28
CA PRO A 131 33.35 -14.74 -10.46
C PRO A 131 33.52 -16.24 -10.23
N GLU A 132 34.36 -16.61 -9.27
CA GLU A 132 34.67 -18.00 -8.92
C GLU A 132 33.75 -18.56 -7.83
N THR A 133 32.77 -17.80 -7.34
CA THR A 133 31.97 -18.20 -6.18
C THR A 133 30.50 -17.84 -6.34
N ASP A 134 29.68 -18.85 -6.63
CA ASP A 134 28.23 -18.72 -6.54
C ASP A 134 27.79 -18.47 -5.09
N ILE A 135 26.86 -17.54 -4.92
CA ILE A 135 26.28 -17.23 -3.62
C ILE A 135 24.86 -17.78 -3.52
N GLY A 136 24.39 -18.06 -2.30
CA GLY A 136 22.99 -18.45 -2.10
C GLY A 136 22.02 -17.29 -2.34
N LEU A 137 20.83 -17.59 -2.85
CA LEU A 137 19.76 -16.61 -3.10
C LEU A 137 19.44 -15.74 -1.88
N TYR A 138 19.35 -16.34 -0.69
CA TYR A 138 19.14 -15.60 0.56
C TYR A 138 20.27 -14.61 0.85
N ARG A 139 21.52 -14.97 0.54
CA ARG A 139 22.66 -14.07 0.71
C ARG A 139 22.58 -12.91 -0.26
N ALA A 140 22.20 -13.15 -1.52
CA ALA A 140 21.99 -12.08 -2.49
C ALA A 140 20.93 -11.07 -2.00
N ILE A 141 19.79 -11.55 -1.51
CA ILE A 141 18.73 -10.70 -0.95
C ILE A 141 19.18 -9.99 0.33
N ALA A 142 19.99 -10.65 1.17
CA ALA A 142 20.54 -10.05 2.38
C ALA A 142 21.53 -8.91 2.08
N LEU A 143 22.34 -9.03 1.01
CA LEU A 143 23.21 -7.95 0.53
C LEU A 143 22.38 -6.72 0.12
N ALA A 144 21.17 -6.93 -0.40
CA ALA A 144 20.20 -5.88 -0.70
C ALA A 144 19.46 -5.31 0.52
N GLY A 145 19.91 -5.60 1.74
CA GLY A 145 19.28 -5.15 2.99
C GLY A 145 18.06 -5.97 3.42
N GLY A 146 17.78 -7.07 2.71
CA GLY A 146 16.61 -7.90 2.91
C GLY A 146 15.39 -7.46 2.09
N MET A 147 14.31 -8.24 2.19
CA MET A 147 13.04 -7.95 1.53
C MET A 147 12.34 -6.73 2.15
N ALA A 148 11.57 -6.00 1.33
CA ALA A 148 10.67 -4.94 1.78
C ALA A 148 9.43 -5.53 2.49
N GLU A 149 8.63 -4.68 3.12
CA GLU A 149 7.41 -5.09 3.84
C GLU A 149 6.33 -5.61 2.89
N ASN A 150 6.19 -4.97 1.72
CA ASN A 150 5.28 -5.36 0.65
C ASN A 150 5.87 -6.43 -0.29
N ALA A 151 6.92 -7.14 0.13
CA ALA A 151 7.55 -8.15 -0.72
C ALA A 151 6.78 -9.46 -0.74
N ASP A 152 6.62 -10.03 -1.93
CA ASP A 152 6.08 -11.36 -2.10
C ASP A 152 7.16 -12.42 -1.87
N ARG A 153 7.13 -13.02 -0.68
CA ARG A 153 8.07 -14.08 -0.30
C ARG A 153 7.91 -15.35 -1.11
N GLN A 154 6.75 -15.61 -1.72
CA GLN A 154 6.55 -16.83 -2.50
C GLN A 154 6.77 -16.65 -4.01
N GLY A 155 6.96 -15.40 -4.44
CA GLY A 155 7.08 -15.01 -5.85
C GLY A 155 8.47 -14.51 -6.20
N VAL A 156 9.53 -15.02 -5.56
CA VAL A 156 10.90 -14.57 -5.87
C VAL A 156 11.35 -15.22 -7.16
N GLN A 157 11.75 -14.42 -8.14
CA GLN A 157 12.20 -14.87 -9.44
C GLN A 157 13.72 -14.80 -9.54
N LEU A 158 14.33 -15.88 -10.03
CA LEU A 158 15.70 -15.91 -10.49
C LEU A 158 15.67 -15.98 -12.01
N ILE A 159 16.19 -14.94 -12.65
CA ILE A 159 16.30 -14.84 -14.10
C ILE A 159 17.77 -15.03 -14.42
N ARG A 160 18.10 -16.16 -15.05
CA ARG A 160 19.47 -16.46 -15.45
C ARG A 160 19.81 -15.76 -16.75
N THR A 161 21.00 -15.18 -16.83
CA THR A 161 21.51 -14.56 -18.07
C THR A 161 22.21 -15.61 -18.96
N ASP A 162 21.61 -16.81 -19.07
CA ASP A 162 22.01 -17.82 -20.06
C ASP A 162 21.31 -17.56 -21.40
N GLU A 163 21.71 -18.27 -22.46
CA GLU A 163 21.14 -18.10 -23.82
C GLU A 163 19.61 -18.33 -23.87
N ALA A 164 19.02 -18.95 -22.84
CA ALA A 164 17.60 -19.27 -22.78
C ALA A 164 16.77 -18.30 -21.91
N GLN A 165 17.40 -17.35 -21.19
CA GLN A 165 16.73 -16.46 -20.23
C GLN A 165 15.74 -17.19 -19.32
N ASN A 166 16.19 -18.30 -18.72
CA ASN A 166 15.32 -19.12 -17.88
C ASN A 166 14.84 -18.34 -16.64
N VAL A 167 13.53 -18.32 -16.42
CA VAL A 167 12.89 -17.70 -15.25
C VAL A 167 12.44 -18.78 -14.28
N GLU A 168 13.09 -18.85 -13.12
CA GLU A 168 12.78 -19.79 -12.05
C GLU A 168 12.06 -19.04 -10.91
N THR A 169 10.88 -19.53 -10.47
CA THR A 169 10.15 -18.93 -9.34
C THR A 169 10.31 -19.78 -8.08
N TYR A 170 10.60 -19.12 -6.96
CA TYR A 170 10.93 -19.72 -5.69
C TYR A 170 10.04 -19.22 -4.56
N ASP A 171 9.56 -20.16 -3.73
CA ASP A 171 8.86 -19.87 -2.48
C ASP A 171 9.81 -19.83 -1.29
N LEU A 172 10.08 -18.62 -0.77
CA LEU A 172 10.93 -18.37 0.40
C LEU A 172 10.12 -18.11 1.69
N SER A 173 8.81 -18.35 1.69
CA SER A 173 7.96 -18.22 2.89
C SER A 173 8.04 -19.42 3.83
N THR A 174 8.29 -20.61 3.28
CA THR A 174 8.36 -21.84 4.07
C THR A 174 9.79 -22.09 4.50
N ASN A 175 9.97 -22.48 5.77
CA ASN A 175 11.27 -22.75 6.38
C ASN A 175 11.86 -24.10 5.91
N HIS A 176 11.63 -24.48 4.65
CA HIS A 176 12.24 -25.68 4.07
C HIS A 176 13.76 -25.54 4.13
N PRO A 177 14.49 -26.62 4.48
CA PRO A 177 15.93 -26.58 4.64
C PRO A 177 16.52 -25.99 3.38
N TYR A 178 17.24 -24.88 3.56
CA TYR A 178 17.91 -24.07 2.56
C TYR A 178 18.12 -24.85 1.27
N LYS A 179 17.14 -24.78 0.35
CA LYS A 179 17.39 -25.21 -1.02
C LYS A 179 18.56 -24.34 -1.44
N ASP A 180 19.70 -24.95 -1.69
CA ASP A 180 20.95 -24.27 -1.97
C ASP A 180 20.87 -23.65 -3.38
N ILE A 181 19.96 -22.69 -3.52
CA ILE A 181 19.68 -21.97 -4.76
C ILE A 181 20.87 -21.06 -4.95
N ARG A 182 21.77 -21.49 -5.83
CA ARG A 182 22.96 -20.77 -6.22
C ARG A 182 22.60 -19.71 -7.25
N VAL A 183 23.17 -18.53 -7.06
CA VAL A 183 23.04 -17.36 -7.93
C VAL A 183 24.44 -17.02 -8.41
N SER A 184 24.58 -16.90 -9.72
CA SER A 184 25.84 -16.70 -10.42
C SER A 184 25.97 -15.24 -10.89
N VAL A 185 27.13 -14.90 -11.43
CA VAL A 185 27.40 -13.55 -11.95
C VAL A 185 26.42 -13.23 -13.08
N ASN A 186 25.94 -11.99 -13.11
CA ASN A 186 24.95 -11.47 -14.06
C ASN A 186 23.54 -12.05 -13.94
N ASP A 187 23.26 -12.91 -12.97
CA ASP A 187 21.88 -13.29 -12.67
C ASP A 187 21.08 -12.10 -12.13
N LEU A 188 19.77 -12.13 -12.40
CA LEU A 188 18.80 -11.17 -11.89
C LEU A 188 17.90 -11.87 -10.87
N VAL A 189 18.04 -11.46 -9.61
CA VAL A 189 17.12 -11.81 -8.52
C VAL A 189 16.06 -10.73 -8.43
N PHE A 190 14.83 -11.06 -8.80
CA PHE A 190 13.70 -10.14 -8.77
C PHE A 190 12.67 -10.55 -7.72
N VAL A 191 12.47 -9.73 -6.70
CA VAL A 191 11.45 -9.96 -5.68
C VAL A 191 10.17 -9.23 -6.08
N MET A 192 9.12 -9.99 -6.38
CA MET A 192 7.83 -9.40 -6.77
C MET A 192 7.22 -8.58 -5.61
N PRO A 193 6.66 -7.39 -5.87
CA PRO A 193 5.84 -6.70 -4.88
C PRO A 193 4.45 -7.35 -4.77
N LEU A 194 3.88 -7.32 -3.58
CA LEU A 194 2.47 -7.61 -3.35
C LEU A 194 1.62 -6.40 -3.77
N SER A 195 0.47 -6.70 -4.36
CA SER A 195 -0.58 -5.71 -4.64
C SER A 195 -1.17 -5.20 -3.34
N LEU A 196 -1.65 -3.95 -3.35
CA LEU A 196 -2.25 -3.31 -2.19
C LEU A 196 -3.74 -3.10 -2.41
N VAL A 197 -4.56 -3.59 -1.50
CA VAL A 197 -5.99 -3.23 -1.42
C VAL A 197 -6.29 -2.62 -0.07
N GLU A 198 -7.34 -1.82 0.02
CA GLU A 198 -7.75 -1.20 1.27
C GLU A 198 -9.16 -1.61 1.64
N VAL A 199 -9.38 -1.97 2.91
CA VAL A 199 -10.70 -2.28 3.46
C VAL A 199 -11.04 -1.24 4.50
N GLN A 200 -12.13 -0.50 4.28
CA GLN A 200 -12.59 0.60 5.11
C GLN A 200 -14.02 0.38 5.62
N GLY A 201 -14.40 1.14 6.65
CA GLY A 201 -15.75 1.16 7.18
C GLY A 201 -15.97 0.14 8.31
N GLN A 202 -17.12 -0.52 8.30
CA GLN A 202 -17.60 -1.39 9.39
C GLN A 202 -16.99 -2.80 9.36
N VAL A 203 -15.69 -2.87 9.57
CA VAL A 203 -14.93 -4.11 9.79
C VAL A 203 -14.17 -4.03 11.11
N GLN A 204 -13.78 -5.16 11.68
CA GLN A 204 -13.08 -5.17 12.97
C GLN A 204 -11.73 -4.46 12.91
N THR A 205 -10.98 -4.66 11.81
CA THR A 205 -9.65 -4.09 11.62
C THR A 205 -9.56 -3.42 10.25
N PRO A 206 -10.04 -2.16 10.12
CA PRO A 206 -9.91 -1.42 8.88
C PRO A 206 -8.44 -1.14 8.55
N GLY A 207 -8.11 -1.13 7.26
CA GLY A 207 -6.77 -0.77 6.81
C GLY A 207 -6.36 -1.45 5.52
N LYS A 208 -5.05 -1.37 5.28
CA LYS A 208 -4.38 -1.87 4.07
C LYS A 208 -4.09 -3.36 4.17
N LEU A 209 -4.32 -4.08 3.07
CA LEU A 209 -4.04 -5.50 2.93
C LEU A 209 -3.14 -5.73 1.72
N PHE A 210 -1.99 -6.38 1.95
CA PHE A 210 -1.14 -6.87 0.87
C PHE A 210 -1.66 -8.21 0.34
N ILE A 211 -1.82 -8.32 -0.97
CA ILE A 211 -2.39 -9.50 -1.67
C ILE A 211 -1.51 -9.89 -2.86
N ARG A 212 -1.55 -11.17 -3.26
CA ARG A 212 -0.97 -11.63 -4.52
C ARG A 212 -2.05 -11.60 -5.59
N GLY A 213 -1.90 -10.74 -6.59
CA GLY A 213 -2.85 -10.63 -7.70
C GLY A 213 -4.20 -10.10 -7.24
N GLU A 214 -5.20 -10.97 -7.15
CA GLU A 214 -6.57 -10.62 -6.76
C GLU A 214 -6.99 -11.33 -5.47
N ILE A 215 -7.90 -10.70 -4.73
CA ILE A 215 -8.50 -11.29 -3.52
C ILE A 215 -10.01 -11.24 -3.61
N GLY A 216 -10.70 -12.32 -3.23
CA GLY A 216 -12.15 -12.30 -3.12
C GLY A 216 -12.62 -11.42 -1.96
N ILE A 217 -13.77 -10.73 -2.13
CA ILE A 217 -14.33 -9.84 -1.09
C ILE A 217 -14.47 -10.56 0.27
N SER A 218 -14.97 -11.80 0.29
CA SER A 218 -15.12 -12.56 1.54
C SER A 218 -13.80 -12.81 2.25
N GLN A 219 -12.74 -13.11 1.48
CA GLN A 219 -11.40 -13.30 2.02
C GLN A 219 -10.78 -11.99 2.51
N ALA A 220 -11.02 -10.88 1.78
CA ALA A 220 -10.59 -9.54 2.21
C ALA A 220 -11.25 -9.15 3.54
N LEU A 221 -12.57 -9.36 3.68
CA LEU A 221 -13.29 -9.14 4.94
C LEU A 221 -12.74 -10.01 6.07
N ALA A 222 -12.51 -11.30 5.81
CA ALA A 222 -11.93 -12.21 6.80
C ALA A 222 -10.53 -11.75 7.28
N ARG A 223 -9.68 -11.28 6.36
CA ARG A 223 -8.36 -10.71 6.69
C ARG A 223 -8.45 -9.38 7.44
N ALA A 224 -9.53 -8.63 7.24
CA ALA A 224 -9.86 -7.42 8.01
C ALA A 224 -10.53 -7.73 9.37
N GLY A 225 -10.50 -8.99 9.83
CA GLY A 225 -11.09 -9.43 11.09
C GLY A 225 -12.61 -9.70 11.02
N GLY A 226 -13.21 -9.59 9.84
CA GLY A 226 -14.65 -9.77 9.61
C GLY A 226 -15.46 -8.47 9.80
N PRO A 227 -16.73 -8.46 9.36
CA PRO A 227 -17.62 -7.32 9.53
C PRO A 227 -18.01 -7.11 11.01
N THR A 228 -18.30 -5.87 11.41
CA THR A 228 -18.87 -5.57 12.73
C THR A 228 -20.38 -5.86 12.74
N GLN A 229 -21.02 -5.79 13.92
CA GLN A 229 -22.49 -5.93 14.04
C GLN A 229 -23.26 -4.81 13.34
N GLU A 230 -22.60 -3.68 13.09
CA GLU A 230 -23.17 -2.50 12.42
C GLU A 230 -22.87 -2.49 10.92
N ALA A 231 -22.27 -3.54 10.37
CA ALA A 231 -21.87 -3.59 8.97
C ALA A 231 -23.04 -3.96 8.03
N ASP A 232 -23.24 -3.15 6.99
CA ASP A 232 -24.22 -3.46 5.95
C ASP A 232 -23.57 -4.24 4.82
N LEU A 233 -23.84 -5.56 4.80
CA LEU A 233 -23.35 -6.48 3.77
C LEU A 233 -24.20 -6.49 2.49
N THR A 234 -25.32 -5.77 2.46
CA THR A 234 -26.20 -5.69 1.28
C THR A 234 -25.75 -4.61 0.29
N ALA A 235 -24.95 -3.64 0.76
CA ALA A 235 -24.55 -2.45 0.00
C ALA A 235 -23.03 -2.22 0.05
N LEU A 236 -22.23 -3.28 -0.06
CA LEU A 236 -20.78 -3.15 -0.11
C LEU A 236 -20.37 -2.34 -1.34
N VAL A 237 -19.44 -1.40 -1.20
CA VAL A 237 -18.99 -0.57 -2.31
C VAL A 237 -17.53 -0.87 -2.60
N LYS A 238 -17.22 -1.25 -3.84
CA LYS A 238 -15.84 -1.23 -4.33
C LYS A 238 -15.60 0.04 -5.12
N VAL A 239 -14.51 0.71 -4.78
CA VAL A 239 -13.94 1.81 -5.54
C VAL A 239 -12.72 1.27 -6.25
N ALA A 240 -12.79 1.17 -7.57
CA ALA A 240 -11.64 0.78 -8.37
C ALA A 240 -10.64 1.93 -8.49
N LYS A 241 -9.39 1.62 -8.87
CA LYS A 241 -8.30 2.61 -9.01
C LYS A 241 -8.60 3.76 -9.99
N ASP A 242 -9.45 3.51 -10.98
CA ASP A 242 -9.92 4.50 -11.96
C ASP A 242 -11.07 5.40 -11.43
N GLY A 243 -11.55 5.14 -10.22
CA GLY A 243 -12.69 5.83 -9.60
C GLY A 243 -14.04 5.18 -9.88
N THR A 244 -14.09 4.07 -10.61
CA THR A 244 -15.35 3.35 -10.88
C THR A 244 -15.90 2.76 -9.59
N LEU A 245 -17.17 3.07 -9.30
CA LEU A 245 -17.90 2.55 -8.15
C LEU A 245 -18.73 1.34 -8.56
N THR A 246 -18.57 0.23 -7.84
CA THR A 246 -19.38 -0.99 -8.02
C THR A 246 -20.01 -1.38 -6.70
N GLU A 247 -21.33 -1.47 -6.66
CA GLU A 247 -22.05 -1.93 -5.47
C GLU A 247 -22.27 -3.44 -5.53
N PHE A 248 -22.11 -4.11 -4.38
CA PHE A 248 -22.27 -5.55 -4.23
C PHE A 248 -23.23 -5.87 -3.08
N ASN A 249 -24.21 -6.73 -3.36
CA ASN A 249 -25.05 -7.34 -2.35
C ASN A 249 -24.52 -8.73 -2.00
N ARG A 250 -23.98 -8.89 -0.79
CA ARG A 250 -23.37 -10.14 -0.30
C ARG A 250 -24.13 -10.77 0.87
N ALA A 251 -25.21 -10.18 1.37
CA ALA A 251 -25.94 -10.70 2.55
C ALA A 251 -26.42 -12.15 2.37
N GLU A 252 -26.84 -12.53 1.15
CA GLU A 252 -27.32 -13.90 0.87
C GLU A 252 -26.23 -14.85 0.35
N GLN A 253 -25.20 -14.32 -0.32
CA GLN A 253 -24.14 -15.13 -0.95
C GLN A 253 -23.02 -15.51 0.01
N PHE A 254 -22.98 -14.95 1.22
CA PHE A 254 -21.98 -15.32 2.23
C PHE A 254 -22.23 -16.73 2.80
N TRP A 255 -23.49 -17.14 2.91
CA TRP A 255 -23.91 -18.41 3.52
C TRP A 255 -24.28 -19.49 2.51
N LYS A 256 -24.50 -19.13 1.24
CA LYS A 256 -24.78 -20.08 0.16
C LYS A 256 -23.47 -20.44 -0.54
N PRO A 257 -23.12 -21.73 -0.66
CA PRO A 257 -22.05 -22.17 -1.56
C PRO A 257 -22.31 -21.61 -2.97
N SER A 258 -21.25 -21.19 -3.67
CA SER A 258 -21.35 -20.65 -5.03
C SER A 258 -21.92 -21.70 -5.98
N GLU A 259 -23.25 -21.76 -6.14
CA GLU A 259 -23.93 -22.73 -7.01
C GLU A 259 -23.83 -22.37 -8.50
N ASN A 260 -23.52 -21.10 -8.81
CA ASN A 260 -23.37 -20.63 -10.18
C ASN A 260 -21.94 -20.21 -10.47
N ASN A 261 -21.47 -20.59 -11.66
CA ASN A 261 -20.16 -20.32 -12.26
C ASN A 261 -19.87 -18.81 -12.51
N SER A 262 -20.57 -17.91 -11.82
CA SER A 262 -20.30 -16.48 -11.86
C SER A 262 -19.03 -16.17 -11.07
N PRO A 263 -18.04 -15.48 -11.65
CA PRO A 263 -16.82 -15.14 -10.95
C PRO A 263 -17.16 -14.38 -9.68
N SER A 264 -16.69 -14.89 -8.53
CA SER A 264 -16.85 -14.21 -7.25
C SER A 264 -16.18 -12.83 -7.36
N PRO A 265 -16.88 -11.73 -7.06
CA PRO A 265 -16.28 -10.41 -7.18
C PRO A 265 -15.00 -10.31 -6.33
N SER A 266 -13.95 -9.85 -6.98
CA SER A 266 -12.60 -9.70 -6.45
C SER A 266 -12.17 -8.23 -6.41
N LEU A 267 -11.16 -7.99 -5.58
CA LEU A 267 -10.42 -6.73 -5.48
C LEU A 267 -9.05 -6.92 -6.12
N SER A 268 -8.64 -5.95 -6.92
CA SER A 268 -7.35 -5.90 -7.60
C SER A 268 -6.50 -4.75 -7.04
N ASP A 269 -5.23 -4.65 -7.48
CA ASP A 269 -4.30 -3.63 -6.98
C ASP A 269 -4.87 -2.19 -7.04
N GLY A 270 -4.88 -1.51 -5.89
CA GLY A 270 -5.40 -0.16 -5.72
C GLY A 270 -6.90 -0.06 -5.42
N ASP A 271 -7.63 -1.17 -5.41
CA ASP A 271 -9.06 -1.17 -5.09
C ASP A 271 -9.30 -0.88 -3.59
N VAL A 272 -10.36 -0.14 -3.31
CA VAL A 272 -10.86 0.12 -1.95
C VAL A 272 -12.21 -0.56 -1.78
N LEU A 273 -12.33 -1.43 -0.79
CA LEU A 273 -13.60 -1.99 -0.34
C LEU A 273 -14.12 -1.17 0.83
N TYR A 274 -15.21 -0.44 0.62
CA TYR A 274 -15.93 0.29 1.65
C TYR A 274 -17.11 -0.55 2.15
N VAL A 275 -17.12 -0.79 3.47
CA VAL A 275 -18.20 -1.50 4.17
C VAL A 275 -19.07 -0.46 4.89
N PRO A 276 -20.26 -0.12 4.38
CA PRO A 276 -21.11 0.87 5.02
C PRO A 276 -21.60 0.39 6.39
N ASN A 277 -22.04 1.37 7.16
CA ASN A 277 -22.80 1.10 8.37
C ASN A 277 -24.28 0.89 8.01
N VAL A 278 -24.91 -0.15 8.59
CA VAL A 278 -26.35 -0.43 8.52
C VAL A 278 -27.17 0.80 8.89
N PHE A 279 -26.64 1.69 9.73
CA PHE A 279 -27.29 2.93 10.15
C PHE A 279 -27.23 4.09 9.13
N LYS A 280 -26.88 3.85 7.86
CA LYS A 280 -27.29 4.73 6.74
C LYS A 280 -28.78 4.55 6.39
N VAL A 281 -29.64 4.37 7.39
CA VAL A 281 -31.10 4.36 7.18
C VAL A 281 -31.59 5.79 7.33
N GLU A 282 -32.08 6.38 6.25
CA GLU A 282 -32.86 7.61 6.33
C GLU A 282 -34.02 7.37 7.30
N PRO A 283 -34.19 8.21 8.34
CA PRO A 283 -35.29 7.99 9.27
C PRO A 283 -36.63 8.15 8.55
N ILE A 284 -37.66 7.50 9.07
CA ILE A 284 -39.04 7.86 8.74
C ILE A 284 -39.38 9.08 9.59
N TYR A 285 -39.97 10.10 9.00
CA TYR A 285 -40.39 11.28 9.75
C TYR A 285 -41.87 11.15 10.11
N VAL A 286 -42.19 11.17 11.41
CA VAL A 286 -43.59 11.22 11.85
C VAL A 286 -43.88 12.61 12.38
N THR A 287 -44.84 13.30 11.77
CA THR A 287 -45.11 14.72 12.00
C THR A 287 -46.61 14.98 12.21
N GLY A 288 -46.93 16.16 12.74
CA GLY A 288 -48.30 16.57 13.06
C GLY A 288 -48.74 16.14 14.46
N TYR A 289 -49.99 15.69 14.58
CA TYR A 289 -50.69 15.46 15.86
C TYR A 289 -50.37 14.08 16.46
N VAL A 290 -49.10 13.86 16.77
CA VAL A 290 -48.58 12.72 17.53
C VAL A 290 -47.90 13.21 18.81
N ARG A 291 -47.75 12.35 19.81
CA ARG A 291 -47.17 12.77 21.10
C ARG A 291 -45.72 13.22 20.99
N ASN A 292 -44.91 12.50 20.20
CA ASN A 292 -43.49 12.77 20.00
C ASN A 292 -43.19 12.88 18.49
N PRO A 293 -43.46 14.04 17.85
CA PRO A 293 -43.13 14.24 16.46
C PRO A 293 -41.60 14.27 16.26
N GLY A 294 -41.13 13.75 15.13
CA GLY A 294 -39.72 13.76 14.77
C GLY A 294 -39.27 12.54 13.97
N ALA A 295 -37.96 12.45 13.80
CA ALA A 295 -37.29 11.36 13.08
C ALA A 295 -37.31 10.05 13.88
N GLN A 296 -37.91 9.02 13.29
CA GLN A 296 -37.96 7.66 13.82
C GLN A 296 -36.92 6.79 13.11
N ARG A 297 -35.92 6.34 13.87
CA ARG A 297 -34.86 5.45 13.36
C ARG A 297 -35.40 4.02 13.31
N VAL A 298 -35.52 3.47 12.11
CA VAL A 298 -36.09 2.13 11.87
C VAL A 298 -35.08 1.22 11.17
N ARG A 299 -35.25 -0.10 11.32
CA ARG A 299 -34.37 -1.13 10.73
C ARG A 299 -34.90 -1.70 9.40
N GLY A 300 -35.94 -1.11 8.82
CA GLY A 300 -36.62 -1.58 7.61
C GLY A 300 -38.00 -0.94 7.42
N PRO A 301 -38.80 -1.42 6.45
CA PRO A 301 -40.14 -0.90 6.20
C PRO A 301 -41.04 -1.07 7.43
N LEU A 302 -41.77 -0.02 7.78
CA LEU A 302 -42.58 0.05 8.99
C LEU A 302 -44.06 0.12 8.63
N ASN A 303 -44.92 -0.57 9.37
CA ASN A 303 -46.36 -0.33 9.20
C ASN A 303 -46.77 0.99 9.88
N LEU A 304 -47.91 1.54 9.46
CA LEU A 304 -48.39 2.82 9.98
C LEU A 304 -48.64 2.79 11.50
N SER A 305 -49.21 1.69 12.01
CA SER A 305 -49.51 1.57 13.44
C SER A 305 -48.25 1.53 14.31
N GLN A 306 -47.19 0.86 13.85
CA GLN A 306 -45.87 0.85 14.50
C GLN A 306 -45.22 2.23 14.41
N ALA A 307 -45.34 2.94 13.28
CA ALA A 307 -44.80 4.29 13.13
C ALA A 307 -45.39 5.25 14.16
N VAL A 308 -46.72 5.22 14.31
CA VAL A 308 -47.41 6.03 15.30
C VAL A 308 -47.08 5.59 16.73
N ALA A 309 -46.93 4.29 16.98
CA ALA A 309 -46.52 3.77 18.29
C ALA A 309 -45.12 4.26 18.68
N LEU A 310 -44.15 4.23 17.75
CA LEU A 310 -42.80 4.76 17.97
C LEU A 310 -42.82 6.27 18.25
N ALA A 311 -43.73 7.01 17.60
CA ALA A 311 -43.98 8.43 17.88
C ALA A 311 -44.78 8.69 19.18
N GLY A 312 -44.97 7.69 20.05
CA GLY A 312 -45.66 7.83 21.33
C GLY A 312 -47.19 7.75 21.27
N GLY A 313 -47.74 7.42 20.10
CA GLY A 313 -49.18 7.34 19.85
C GLY A 313 -49.79 8.62 19.28
N PHE A 314 -51.05 8.52 18.85
CA PHE A 314 -51.85 9.67 18.43
C PHE A 314 -52.08 10.66 19.57
N GLU A 315 -52.07 11.95 19.25
CA GLU A 315 -52.58 12.98 20.15
C GLU A 315 -54.11 12.90 20.28
N VAL A 316 -54.68 13.52 21.31
CA VAL A 316 -56.14 13.50 21.56
C VAL A 316 -56.92 14.16 20.42
N SER A 317 -56.38 15.25 19.85
CA SER A 317 -56.98 15.98 18.75
C SER A 317 -56.55 15.49 17.36
N ALA A 318 -55.89 14.34 17.26
CA ALA A 318 -55.40 13.80 15.99
C ALA A 318 -56.56 13.23 15.15
N ASN A 319 -56.48 13.39 13.82
CA ASN A 319 -57.32 12.65 12.90
C ASN A 319 -56.85 11.18 12.88
N ARG A 320 -57.76 10.26 13.21
CA ARG A 320 -57.50 8.80 13.23
C ARG A 320 -58.08 8.07 12.02
N GLU A 321 -58.80 8.80 11.17
CA GLU A 321 -59.48 8.27 10.00
C GLU A 321 -58.64 8.47 8.75
N GLU A 322 -57.79 9.50 8.71
CA GLU A 322 -57.02 9.88 7.55
C GLU A 322 -55.59 10.30 7.94
N VAL A 323 -54.64 9.88 7.12
CA VAL A 323 -53.21 10.19 7.26
C VAL A 323 -52.60 10.44 5.88
N ILE A 324 -51.57 11.28 5.84
CA ILE A 324 -50.90 11.64 4.60
C ILE A 324 -49.49 11.08 4.63
N ILE A 325 -49.09 10.46 3.52
CA ILE A 325 -47.74 9.92 3.35
C ILE A 325 -47.09 10.68 2.20
N HIS A 326 -46.01 11.39 2.49
CA HIS A 326 -45.12 11.92 1.46
C HIS A 326 -44.00 10.90 1.22
N ARG A 327 -43.98 10.34 0.02
CA ARG A 327 -42.97 9.38 -0.43
C ARG A 327 -41.69 10.10 -0.83
N ARG A 328 -40.56 9.39 -0.74
CA ARG A 328 -39.24 9.91 -1.15
C ARG A 328 -39.18 10.43 -2.59
N ASP A 329 -39.96 9.85 -3.51
CA ASP A 329 -40.03 10.25 -4.92
C ASP A 329 -40.88 11.51 -5.18
N GLY A 330 -41.41 12.12 -4.11
CA GLY A 330 -42.26 13.31 -4.17
C GLY A 330 -43.75 13.02 -4.36
N MET A 331 -44.16 11.75 -4.47
CA MET A 331 -45.58 11.40 -4.48
C MET A 331 -46.20 11.62 -3.09
N THR A 332 -47.46 12.03 -3.05
CA THR A 332 -48.24 12.17 -1.82
C THR A 332 -49.44 11.26 -1.89
N GLU A 333 -49.58 10.37 -0.91
CA GLU A 333 -50.68 9.42 -0.78
C GLU A 333 -51.55 9.83 0.42
N GLU A 334 -52.84 10.10 0.18
CA GLU A 334 -53.83 10.26 1.25
C GLU A 334 -54.46 8.89 1.54
N VAL A 335 -54.36 8.45 2.79
CA VAL A 335 -54.72 7.10 3.21
C VAL A 335 -55.85 7.18 4.23
N LEU A 336 -56.98 6.57 3.88
CA LEU A 336 -58.09 6.37 4.80
C LEU A 336 -57.84 5.09 5.64
N LEU A 337 -57.70 5.28 6.95
CA LEU A 337 -57.46 4.21 7.93
C LEU A 337 -58.74 3.47 8.34
N VAL A 338 -59.90 4.10 8.16
CA VAL A 338 -61.21 3.52 8.46
C VAL A 338 -61.95 3.33 7.15
N SER A 339 -61.98 2.10 6.64
CA SER A 339 -62.93 1.73 5.59
C SER A 339 -64.27 1.45 6.26
N ASP A 340 -65.23 2.33 6.00
CA ASP A 340 -66.61 2.18 6.48
C ASP A 340 -67.29 1.07 5.67
N THR A 341 -67.08 -0.20 6.02
CA THR A 341 -67.82 -1.32 5.44
C THR A 341 -67.98 -2.49 6.41
N ALA A 342 -69.23 -2.94 6.51
CA ALA A 342 -69.73 -4.10 7.25
C ALA A 342 -69.21 -5.46 6.75
N GLU A 343 -68.08 -5.50 6.06
CA GLU A 343 -67.41 -6.71 5.58
C GLU A 343 -65.94 -6.57 5.96
N GLY A 344 -65.47 -7.45 6.86
CA GLY A 344 -64.17 -7.43 7.54
C GLY A 344 -62.94 -7.39 6.63
N THR A 345 -62.75 -6.26 5.95
CA THR A 345 -61.61 -5.98 5.09
C THR A 345 -60.57 -5.32 5.98
N THR A 346 -59.48 -6.03 6.24
CA THR A 346 -58.34 -5.47 6.97
C THR A 346 -57.88 -4.19 6.28
N PRO A 347 -57.58 -3.10 7.02
CA PRO A 347 -57.08 -1.88 6.42
C PRO A 347 -55.86 -2.21 5.54
N PRO A 348 -55.69 -1.53 4.39
CA PRO A 348 -54.58 -1.81 3.49
C PRO A 348 -53.28 -1.74 4.29
N LYS A 349 -52.50 -2.83 4.24
CA LYS A 349 -51.25 -2.97 4.99
C LYS A 349 -50.20 -2.08 4.34
N ILE A 350 -50.29 -0.79 4.60
CA ILE A 350 -49.40 0.22 4.03
C ILE A 350 -48.11 0.23 4.83
N LEU A 351 -47.01 0.11 4.08
CA LEU A 351 -45.65 0.14 4.59
C LEU A 351 -45.02 1.48 4.24
N LEU A 352 -44.34 2.05 5.23
CA LEU A 352 -43.51 3.25 5.15
C LEU A 352 -42.07 2.81 4.95
N TYR A 353 -41.38 3.45 4.03
CA TYR A 353 -39.97 3.17 3.73
C TYR A 353 -39.07 4.28 4.31
N PRO A 354 -37.78 3.98 4.57
CA PRO A 354 -36.78 5.00 4.90
C PRO A 354 -36.85 6.22 3.97
N GLY A 355 -36.93 7.42 4.56
CA GLY A 355 -37.10 8.68 3.83
C GLY A 355 -38.55 9.16 3.67
N ASP A 356 -39.55 8.34 3.96
CA ASP A 356 -40.97 8.75 3.92
C ASP A 356 -41.33 9.69 5.09
N ILE A 357 -42.29 10.58 4.87
CA ILE A 357 -42.88 11.46 5.88
C ILE A 357 -44.34 11.05 6.10
N LEU A 358 -44.67 10.64 7.32
CA LEU A 358 -46.04 10.43 7.78
C LEU A 358 -46.54 11.71 8.46
N GLU A 359 -47.51 12.37 7.85
CA GLU A 359 -48.19 13.54 8.41
C GLU A 359 -49.58 13.15 8.95
N ILE A 360 -49.81 13.48 10.22
CA ILE A 360 -51.10 13.27 10.89
C ILE A 360 -51.74 14.63 11.14
N LYS A 361 -52.86 14.89 10.45
CA LYS A 361 -53.62 16.14 10.59
C LYS A 361 -54.43 16.18 11.88
N LYS A 362 -54.89 17.39 12.25
CA LYS A 362 -55.87 17.57 13.33
C LYS A 362 -57.22 17.00 12.90
N LYS A 363 -57.95 16.40 13.83
CA LYS A 363 -59.36 16.06 13.61
C LYS A 363 -60.16 17.33 13.36
N PHE A 364 -60.89 17.36 12.25
CA PHE A 364 -61.82 18.46 11.96
C PHE A 364 -63.09 18.27 12.80
N GLU A 365 -63.30 19.15 13.77
CA GLU A 365 -64.53 19.19 14.56
C GLU A 365 -65.35 20.41 14.15
N VAL A 366 -66.49 20.16 13.51
CA VAL A 366 -67.48 21.20 13.23
C VAL A 366 -68.09 21.64 14.56
N ASN A 367 -67.90 22.91 14.92
CA ASN A 367 -68.55 23.49 16.08
C ASN A 367 -70.03 23.74 15.77
N TRP A 368 -70.87 22.73 16.00
CA TRP A 368 -72.32 22.81 15.82
C TRP A 368 -72.99 23.86 16.71
N GLY A 369 -72.36 24.25 17.83
CA GLY A 369 -72.80 25.38 18.63
C GLY A 369 -72.76 26.68 17.82
N LEU A 370 -71.62 26.96 17.16
CA LEU A 370 -71.48 28.12 16.28
C LEU A 370 -72.39 28.03 15.05
N VAL A 371 -72.44 26.87 14.38
CA VAL A 371 -73.29 26.67 13.21
C VAL A 371 -74.77 26.84 13.55
N SER A 372 -75.22 26.33 14.70
CA SER A 372 -76.61 26.49 15.15
C SER A 372 -76.92 27.94 15.51
N THR A 373 -76.03 28.70 16.16
CA THR A 373 -76.24 30.14 16.36
C THR A 373 -76.36 30.90 15.04
N PHE A 374 -75.53 30.62 14.04
CA PHE A 374 -75.66 31.24 12.73
C PHE A 374 -76.97 30.84 12.03
N ALA A 375 -77.36 29.56 12.10
CA ALA A 375 -78.63 29.09 11.58
C ALA A 375 -79.83 29.76 12.29
N TYR A 376 -79.81 29.90 13.61
CA TYR A 376 -80.85 30.59 14.38
C TYR A 376 -80.92 32.09 14.03
N ILE A 377 -79.80 32.76 13.83
CA ILE A 377 -79.76 34.16 13.41
C ILE A 377 -80.38 34.31 12.00
N ILE A 378 -80.06 33.41 11.08
CA ILE A 378 -80.62 33.43 9.72
C ILE A 378 -82.13 33.12 9.73
N ILE A 379 -82.56 32.07 10.43
CA ILE A 379 -83.97 31.68 10.54
C ILE A 379 -84.78 32.77 11.25
N GLY A 380 -84.25 33.33 12.36
CA GLY A 380 -84.85 34.44 13.07
C GLY A 380 -84.93 35.72 12.22
N GLY A 381 -83.90 36.02 11.43
CA GLY A 381 -83.89 37.16 10.51
C GLY A 381 -84.91 37.03 9.38
N VAL A 382 -85.06 35.84 8.79
CA VAL A 382 -86.08 35.58 7.76
C VAL A 382 -87.49 35.65 8.33
N GLY A 383 -87.71 35.18 9.56
CA GLY A 383 -88.99 35.32 10.25
C GLY A 383 -89.42 36.78 10.46
N ILE A 384 -88.48 37.65 10.82
CA ILE A 384 -88.73 39.09 10.99
C ILE A 384 -89.09 39.77 9.66
N ILE A 385 -88.46 39.38 8.56
CA ILE A 385 -88.76 39.95 7.22
C ILE A 385 -90.15 39.53 6.72
N ILE A 386 -90.56 38.28 6.96
CA ILE A 386 -91.90 37.80 6.57
C ILE A 386 -93.00 38.49 7.39
N GLN A 387 -92.74 38.78 8.66
CA GLN A 387 -93.69 39.44 9.55
C GLN A 387 -93.82 40.96 9.31
N LEU A 388 -92.86 41.57 8.61
CA LEU A 388 -92.91 42.96 8.12
C LEU A 388 -93.54 43.09 6.72
N ALA A 389 -93.83 41.97 6.04
CA ALA A 389 -94.38 41.94 4.68
C ALA A 389 -95.87 41.54 4.61
N GLN A 390 -96.51 41.26 5.76
CA GLN A 390 -97.96 41.14 5.93
C GLN A 390 -98.51 42.42 6.57
#